data_AF-A0A1H9VMM1-F1
#
_entry.id   AF-A0A1H9VMM1-F1
#
_cell.length_a   1.000
_cell.length_b   1.000
_cell.length_c   1.000
_cell.angle_alpha   90.00
_cell.angle_beta   90.00
_cell.angle_gamma   90.00
#
_symmetry.space_group_name_H-M   'P 1'
#
loop_
_entity.id
_entity.type
_entity.pdbx_description
1 polymer ?
#
loop_
_entity_poly.entity_id
_entity_poly.type
_entity_poly.pdbx_seq_one_letter_code
_entity_poly.pdbx_strand_id
1 'polypeptide(L)'
;MSPRELMSNREMPYFVISLIFSLLLYILAIVSLFGIAILLVLFAFLLYANMIMLGSIRGNGVRISEKQFPDVYERVLSLSTEMNIKKVPDVFVIHSEGAFNAFATRFLGRNMVVIYSEVFELARERGEAELDFIIAHELSHVKRRHVWKNILIMPAQFIPFLSQAYSRSCEYTCDREAAYYIQNGEAAKRALTILGIGKNLYKEVNEDAYLEQIHTESNVAVWLSEVLSSHPLLPKRIQAVGNFMKIDGTPTYYSNSTKIALGIGAFIGIFFVCYLAVIALLTAGTFTYASLFSGSVFNELSSGDELSSEEDFLSSDYSLTLTPLMEAVSNGDDRMVRELLSTGAELEETDSENTTALHYAIYGDNITMAELLLVRGANPNTVDDYTNALTAALETQNFEMASLLYAHGANPTMKDPQGYSALDMLGVNSEEDFINIINNN
;
A
#
# COMPACT_ATOMS: atom_id res chain seq x y z
N MET A 1 27.91 -31.86 -3.25
CA MET A 1 26.72 -31.60 -2.40
C MET A 1 25.47 -31.80 -3.22
N SER A 2 24.42 -32.34 -2.63
CA SER A 2 23.11 -32.41 -3.30
C SER A 2 22.51 -30.99 -3.44
N PRO A 3 21.65 -30.72 -4.44
CA PRO A 3 20.98 -29.42 -4.56
C PRO A 3 20.19 -29.00 -3.31
N ARG A 4 19.77 -29.96 -2.48
CA ARG A 4 19.08 -29.69 -1.21
C ARG A 4 20.02 -29.25 -0.09
N GLU A 5 21.29 -29.68 -0.11
CA GLU A 5 22.29 -29.28 0.89
C GLU A 5 22.75 -27.82 0.70
N LEU A 6 22.70 -27.33 -0.55
CA LEU A 6 22.99 -25.93 -0.85
C LEU A 6 21.86 -24.99 -0.42
N MET A 7 20.65 -25.53 -0.20
CA MET A 7 19.48 -24.76 0.15
C MET A 7 19.43 -24.42 1.63
N SER A 8 18.95 -23.22 1.94
CA SER A 8 18.43 -22.92 3.25
C SER A 8 17.20 -23.79 3.53
N ASN A 9 17.19 -24.46 4.68
CA ASN A 9 16.06 -25.29 5.14
C ASN A 9 14.74 -24.49 5.23
N ARG A 10 14.83 -23.16 5.29
CA ARG A 10 13.70 -22.24 5.46
C ARG A 10 13.15 -21.70 4.14
N GLU A 11 13.90 -21.77 3.03
CA GLU A 11 13.46 -21.19 1.75
C GLU A 11 12.16 -21.83 1.24
N MET A 12 12.10 -23.16 1.18
CA MET A 12 10.91 -23.85 0.67
C MET A 12 9.68 -23.72 1.58
N PRO A 13 9.80 -23.88 2.92
CA PRO A 13 8.68 -23.62 3.82
C PRO A 13 8.10 -22.21 3.65
N TYR A 14 8.93 -21.17 3.67
CA TYR A 14 8.44 -19.80 3.51
C TYR A 14 7.87 -19.54 2.12
N PHE A 15 8.43 -20.14 1.06
CA PHE A 15 7.86 -20.06 -0.28
C PHE A 15 6.45 -20.67 -0.32
N VAL A 16 6.28 -21.88 0.24
CA VAL A 16 4.98 -22.58 0.24
C VAL A 16 3.94 -21.81 1.05
N ILE A 17 4.31 -21.31 2.24
CA ILE A 17 3.40 -20.50 3.06
C ILE A 17 2.99 -19.23 2.30
N SER A 18 3.96 -18.49 1.73
CA SER A 18 3.70 -17.27 0.96
C SER A 18 2.84 -17.55 -0.28
N LEU A 19 3.05 -18.69 -0.94
CA LEU A 19 2.27 -19.12 -2.10
C LEU A 19 0.82 -19.44 -1.72
N ILE A 20 0.59 -20.14 -0.62
CA ILE A 20 -0.77 -20.44 -0.14
C ILE A 20 -1.53 -19.15 0.16
N PHE A 21 -0.93 -18.23 0.93
CA PHE A 21 -1.55 -16.93 1.22
C PHE A 21 -1.81 -16.13 -0.06
N SER A 22 -0.85 -16.10 -0.98
CA SER A 22 -1.02 -15.40 -2.24
C SER A 22 -2.15 -15.99 -3.07
N LEU A 23 -2.25 -17.32 -3.16
CA LEU A 23 -3.31 -18.01 -3.87
C LEU A 23 -4.69 -17.72 -3.26
N LEU A 24 -4.80 -17.70 -1.93
CA LEU A 24 -6.05 -17.34 -1.25
C LEU A 24 -6.46 -15.90 -1.56
N LEU A 25 -5.53 -14.95 -1.52
CA LEU A 25 -5.79 -13.55 -1.87
C LEU A 25 -6.16 -13.37 -3.34
N TYR A 26 -5.52 -14.10 -4.25
CA TYR A 26 -5.90 -14.11 -5.66
C TYR A 26 -7.32 -14.65 -5.86
N ILE A 27 -7.69 -15.76 -5.21
CA ILE A 27 -9.04 -16.32 -5.28
C ILE A 27 -10.07 -15.30 -4.77
N LEU A 28 -9.80 -14.68 -3.62
CA LEU A 28 -10.68 -13.65 -3.04
C LEU A 28 -10.84 -12.45 -3.99
N ALA A 29 -9.73 -11.98 -4.58
CA ALA A 29 -9.75 -10.87 -5.53
C ALA A 29 -10.51 -11.22 -6.83
N ILE A 30 -10.42 -12.46 -7.32
CA ILE A 30 -11.13 -12.93 -8.52
C ILE A 30 -12.64 -13.03 -8.27
N VAL A 31 -13.06 -13.47 -7.08
CA VAL A 31 -14.48 -13.59 -6.71
C VAL A 31 -15.13 -12.21 -6.50
N SER A 32 -14.34 -11.19 -6.19
CA SER A 32 -14.82 -9.81 -6.04
C SER A 32 -14.75 -9.05 -7.36
N LEU A 33 -15.89 -8.57 -7.88
CA LEU A 33 -15.96 -7.74 -9.08
C LEU A 33 -15.08 -6.48 -8.95
N PHE A 34 -15.07 -5.85 -7.77
CA PHE A 34 -14.17 -4.72 -7.46
C PHE A 34 -12.72 -5.16 -7.25
N GLY A 35 -12.52 -6.34 -6.65
CA GLY A 35 -11.19 -6.89 -6.37
C GLY A 35 -10.37 -7.12 -7.64
N ILE A 36 -10.99 -7.61 -8.72
CA ILE A 36 -10.28 -7.84 -9.98
C ILE A 36 -9.87 -6.53 -10.66
N ALA A 37 -10.71 -5.49 -10.59
CA ALA A 37 -10.40 -4.17 -11.13
C ALA A 37 -9.22 -3.54 -10.39
N ILE A 38 -9.24 -3.55 -9.05
CA ILE A 38 -8.15 -3.06 -8.21
C ILE A 38 -6.84 -3.82 -8.50
N LEU A 39 -6.92 -5.16 -8.58
CA LEU A 39 -5.74 -6.00 -8.85
C LEU A 39 -5.14 -5.70 -10.22
N LEU A 40 -5.98 -5.53 -11.25
CA LEU A 40 -5.51 -5.19 -12.60
C LEU A 40 -4.85 -3.81 -12.66
N VAL A 41 -5.43 -2.80 -12.01
CA VAL A 41 -4.84 -1.45 -11.94
C VAL A 41 -3.50 -1.48 -11.21
N LEU A 42 -3.43 -2.12 -10.04
CA LEU A 42 -2.20 -2.24 -9.26
C LEU A 42 -1.13 -3.02 -10.04
N PHE A 43 -1.51 -4.13 -10.68
CA PHE A 43 -0.61 -4.93 -11.51
C PHE A 43 -0.09 -4.13 -12.72
N ALA A 44 -0.96 -3.38 -13.41
CA ALA A 44 -0.57 -2.51 -14.52
C ALA A 44 0.40 -1.41 -14.07
N PHE A 45 0.15 -0.78 -12.93
CA PHE A 45 1.04 0.23 -12.35
C PHE A 45 2.42 -0.35 -12.02
N LEU A 46 2.48 -1.53 -11.37
CA LEU A 46 3.74 -2.21 -11.06
C LEU A 46 4.51 -2.61 -12.32
N LEU A 47 3.82 -3.11 -13.36
CA LEU A 47 4.44 -3.41 -14.64
C LEU A 47 5.01 -2.16 -15.31
N TYR A 48 4.27 -1.05 -15.27
CA TYR A 48 4.71 0.24 -15.81
C TYR A 48 5.95 0.76 -15.08
N ALA A 49 5.93 0.79 -13.75
CA ALA A 49 7.07 1.21 -12.93
C ALA A 49 8.32 0.34 -13.19
N ASN A 50 8.14 -0.99 -13.23
CA ASN A 50 9.24 -1.92 -13.52
C ASN A 50 9.77 -1.75 -14.95
N MET A 51 8.89 -1.50 -15.93
CA MET A 51 9.27 -1.24 -17.32
C MET A 51 10.11 0.04 -17.45
N ILE A 52 9.73 1.13 -16.77
CA ILE A 52 10.53 2.38 -16.75
C ILE A 52 11.88 2.14 -16.11
N MET A 53 11.91 1.49 -14.95
CA MET A 53 13.16 1.20 -14.23
C MET A 53 14.11 0.37 -15.10
N LEU A 54 13.61 -0.72 -15.70
CA LEU A 54 14.39 -1.58 -16.58
C LEU A 54 14.79 -0.87 -17.89
N GLY A 55 13.93 0.00 -18.41
CA GLY A 55 14.23 0.86 -19.54
C GLY A 55 15.40 1.81 -19.24
N SER A 56 15.39 2.45 -18.07
CA SER A 56 16.48 3.33 -17.61
C SER A 56 17.80 2.56 -17.45
N ILE A 57 17.76 1.38 -16.81
CA ILE A 57 18.96 0.52 -16.65
C ILE A 57 19.54 0.13 -18.02
N ARG A 58 18.69 -0.22 -18.99
CA ARG A 58 19.15 -0.62 -20.34
C ARG A 58 19.59 0.57 -21.20
N GLY A 59 18.99 1.73 -21.00
CA GLY A 59 19.30 2.95 -21.75
C GLY A 59 20.59 3.62 -21.27
N ASN A 60 20.82 3.63 -19.96
CA ASN A 60 21.94 4.33 -19.33
C ASN A 60 23.08 3.39 -18.89
N GLY A 61 22.78 2.12 -18.62
CA GLY A 61 23.78 1.15 -18.15
C GLY A 61 24.71 0.66 -19.25
N VAL A 62 25.95 0.36 -18.87
CA VAL A 62 26.96 -0.22 -19.76
C VAL A 62 26.80 -1.73 -19.79
N ARG A 63 26.40 -2.30 -20.93
CA ARG A 63 26.27 -3.75 -21.08
C ARG A 63 27.64 -4.42 -21.17
N ILE A 64 27.85 -5.43 -20.34
CA ILE A 64 29.05 -6.27 -20.39
C ILE A 64 28.97 -7.19 -21.61
N SER A 65 30.05 -7.29 -22.37
CA SER A 65 30.16 -8.15 -23.56
C SER A 65 31.62 -8.54 -23.81
N GLU A 66 31.85 -9.44 -24.76
CA GLU A 66 33.22 -9.78 -25.22
C GLU A 66 34.05 -8.56 -25.63
N LYS A 67 33.40 -7.48 -26.09
CA LYS A 67 34.07 -6.24 -26.49
C LYS A 67 34.12 -5.19 -25.38
N GLN A 68 33.35 -5.36 -24.31
CA GLN A 68 33.21 -4.41 -23.21
C GLN A 68 33.38 -5.16 -21.88
N PHE A 69 34.55 -5.03 -21.28
CA PHE A 69 34.96 -5.79 -20.09
C PHE A 69 35.05 -7.31 -20.34
N PRO A 70 35.94 -7.74 -21.25
CA PRO A 70 36.04 -9.14 -21.68
C PRO A 70 36.31 -10.11 -20.53
N ASP A 71 37.14 -9.71 -19.58
CA ASP A 71 37.50 -10.49 -18.39
C ASP A 71 36.30 -10.77 -17.47
N VAL A 72 35.43 -9.77 -17.26
CA VAL A 72 34.22 -9.96 -16.45
C VAL A 72 33.17 -10.73 -17.23
N TYR A 73 33.06 -10.50 -18.54
CA TYR A 73 32.20 -11.29 -19.41
C TYR A 73 32.55 -12.79 -19.38
N GLU A 74 33.84 -13.13 -19.50
CA GLU A 74 34.33 -14.51 -19.42
C GLU A 74 33.99 -15.17 -18.08
N ARG A 75 34.14 -14.44 -16.96
CA ARG A 75 33.75 -14.94 -15.63
C ARG A 75 32.26 -15.24 -15.54
N VAL A 76 31.40 -14.32 -16.00
CA VAL A 76 29.95 -14.54 -16.04
C VAL A 76 29.60 -15.76 -16.89
N LEU A 77 30.28 -15.95 -18.03
CA LEU A 77 30.09 -17.10 -18.91
C LEU A 77 30.51 -18.41 -18.23
N SER A 78 31.69 -18.44 -17.61
CA SER A 78 32.22 -19.61 -16.90
C SER A 78 31.30 -20.01 -15.75
N LEU A 79 31.01 -19.06 -14.85
CA LEU A 79 30.14 -19.30 -13.71
C LEU A 79 28.73 -19.72 -14.15
N SER A 80 28.14 -19.07 -15.16
CA SER A 80 26.83 -19.47 -15.68
C SER A 80 26.83 -20.90 -16.21
N THR A 81 27.91 -21.32 -16.85
CA THR A 81 28.08 -22.68 -17.39
C THR A 81 28.23 -23.69 -16.26
N GLU A 82 29.12 -23.44 -15.30
CA GLU A 82 29.33 -24.27 -14.11
C GLU A 82 28.04 -24.42 -13.27
N MET A 83 27.29 -23.33 -13.15
CA MET A 83 26.02 -23.29 -12.44
C MET A 83 24.85 -23.93 -13.20
N ASN A 84 25.07 -24.38 -14.45
CA ASN A 84 24.07 -24.97 -15.33
C ASN A 84 22.90 -24.02 -15.67
N ILE A 85 23.20 -22.74 -15.88
CA ILE A 85 22.21 -21.74 -16.27
C ILE A 85 21.98 -21.82 -17.78
N LYS A 86 20.79 -22.28 -18.19
CA LYS A 86 20.45 -22.54 -19.61
C LYS A 86 20.65 -21.36 -20.55
N LYS A 87 20.41 -20.14 -20.07
CA LYS A 87 20.56 -18.89 -20.83
C LYS A 87 21.28 -17.90 -19.93
N VAL A 88 22.51 -17.57 -20.32
CA VAL A 88 23.33 -16.57 -19.62
C VAL A 88 22.54 -15.26 -19.56
N PRO A 89 22.39 -14.65 -18.37
CA PRO A 89 21.70 -13.38 -18.23
C PRO A 89 22.51 -12.25 -18.85
N ASP A 90 21.82 -11.20 -19.31
CA ASP A 90 22.48 -9.98 -19.75
C ASP A 90 23.01 -9.22 -18.52
N VAL A 91 24.28 -8.84 -18.51
CA VAL A 91 24.88 -8.12 -17.37
C VAL A 91 25.09 -6.65 -17.72
N PHE A 92 24.64 -5.77 -16.84
CA PHE A 92 24.76 -4.31 -17.00
C PHE A 92 25.51 -3.72 -15.81
N VAL A 93 26.40 -2.76 -16.08
CA VAL A 93 27.06 -1.94 -15.07
C VAL A 93 26.37 -0.58 -15.02
N ILE A 94 25.96 -0.15 -13.84
CA ILE A 94 25.39 1.19 -13.63
C ILE A 94 26.20 1.97 -12.61
N HIS A 95 26.25 3.29 -12.76
CA HIS A 95 26.89 4.15 -11.77
C HIS A 95 26.10 4.15 -10.46
N SER A 96 26.82 4.07 -9.36
CA SER A 96 26.29 4.16 -8.01
C SER A 96 27.05 5.26 -7.26
N GLU A 97 26.34 6.21 -6.66
CA GLU A 97 26.92 7.30 -5.85
C GLU A 97 27.51 6.76 -4.53
N GLY A 98 28.52 5.89 -4.61
CA GLY A 98 29.14 5.22 -3.46
C GLY A 98 28.39 3.99 -2.92
N ALA A 99 27.22 3.66 -3.45
CA ALA A 99 26.51 2.44 -3.06
C ALA A 99 27.21 1.19 -3.62
N PHE A 100 27.41 0.17 -2.80
CA PHE A 100 28.02 -1.10 -3.20
C PHE A 100 26.92 -2.18 -3.28
N ASN A 101 26.42 -2.48 -4.48
CA ASN A 101 25.32 -3.45 -4.65
C ASN A 101 25.34 -4.16 -6.02
N ALA A 102 24.67 -5.30 -6.09
CA ALA A 102 24.30 -5.97 -7.32
C ALA A 102 22.92 -6.60 -7.15
N PHE A 103 22.18 -6.80 -8.24
CA PHE A 103 20.89 -7.51 -8.15
C PHE A 103 20.50 -8.20 -9.46
N ALA A 104 19.84 -9.35 -9.33
CA ALA A 104 19.22 -10.06 -10.44
C ALA A 104 17.78 -9.57 -10.71
N THR A 105 17.45 -9.35 -11.97
CA THR A 105 16.11 -8.94 -12.42
C THR A 105 15.73 -9.60 -13.75
N ARG A 106 14.54 -9.29 -14.28
CA ARG A 106 14.00 -9.88 -15.51
C ARG A 106 13.23 -8.85 -16.33
N PHE A 107 13.54 -8.76 -17.63
CA PHE A 107 12.85 -7.90 -18.58
C PHE A 107 12.45 -8.68 -19.84
N LEU A 108 11.19 -8.59 -20.27
CA LEU A 108 10.65 -9.22 -21.49
C LEU A 108 11.10 -10.68 -21.70
N GLY A 109 11.09 -11.46 -20.62
CA GLY A 109 11.44 -12.87 -20.70
C GLY A 109 12.95 -13.19 -20.67
N ARG A 110 13.83 -12.19 -20.55
CA ARG A 110 15.28 -12.36 -20.38
C ARG A 110 15.72 -11.99 -18.97
N ASN A 111 16.57 -12.82 -18.39
CA ASN A 111 17.17 -12.55 -17.09
C ASN A 111 18.30 -11.53 -17.26
N MET A 112 18.44 -10.66 -16.27
CA MET A 112 19.45 -9.62 -16.24
C MET A 112 20.12 -9.62 -14.87
N VAL A 113 21.40 -9.28 -14.85
CA VAL A 113 22.14 -8.97 -13.61
C VAL A 113 22.63 -7.54 -13.73
N VAL A 114 22.38 -6.74 -12.70
CA VAL A 114 22.81 -5.35 -12.63
C VAL A 114 23.88 -5.25 -11.56
N ILE A 115 25.05 -4.73 -11.92
CA ILE A 115 26.21 -4.61 -11.05
C ILE A 115 26.53 -3.12 -10.92
N TYR A 116 26.71 -2.63 -9.70
CA TYR A 116 27.10 -1.22 -9.49
C TYR A 116 28.57 -1.01 -9.80
N SER A 117 28.94 0.20 -10.22
CA SER A 117 30.31 0.54 -10.62
C SER A 117 31.33 0.25 -9.52
N GLU A 118 30.97 0.46 -8.26
CA GLU A 118 31.85 0.18 -7.11
C GLU A 118 32.24 -1.31 -6.99
N VAL A 119 31.28 -2.22 -7.26
CA VAL A 119 31.53 -3.67 -7.32
C VAL A 119 32.44 -4.01 -8.49
N PHE A 120 32.29 -3.29 -9.60
CA PHE A 120 33.10 -3.48 -10.78
C PHE A 120 34.54 -2.97 -10.58
N GLU A 121 34.74 -1.90 -9.82
CA GLU A 121 36.08 -1.38 -9.48
C GLU A 121 36.86 -2.35 -8.59
N LEU A 122 36.19 -3.09 -7.71
CA LEU A 122 36.81 -4.16 -6.93
C LEU A 122 37.52 -5.20 -7.83
N ALA A 123 36.92 -5.53 -8.98
CA ALA A 123 37.52 -6.44 -9.96
C ALA A 123 38.90 -5.97 -10.43
N ARG A 124 39.09 -4.64 -10.52
CA ARG A 124 40.31 -4.02 -11.04
C ARG A 124 41.40 -3.92 -9.98
N GLU A 125 41.02 -3.87 -8.70
CA GLU A 125 41.94 -3.66 -7.57
C GLU A 125 42.42 -4.97 -6.89
N ARG A 126 42.32 -6.12 -7.59
CA ARG A 126 42.70 -7.50 -7.17
C ARG A 126 41.64 -8.30 -6.41
N GLY A 127 40.38 -7.85 -6.34
CA GLY A 127 39.29 -8.59 -5.71
C GLY A 127 38.60 -9.60 -6.63
N GLU A 128 39.36 -10.41 -7.37
CA GLU A 128 38.80 -11.32 -8.39
C GLU A 128 37.89 -12.39 -7.78
N ALA A 129 38.30 -13.01 -6.66
CA ALA A 129 37.52 -14.06 -6.01
C ALA A 129 36.28 -13.50 -5.29
N GLU A 130 36.39 -12.29 -4.74
CA GLU A 130 35.27 -11.56 -4.14
C GLU A 130 34.24 -11.16 -5.21
N LEU A 131 34.71 -10.72 -6.39
CA LEU A 131 33.83 -10.46 -7.53
C LEU A 131 33.13 -11.73 -8.00
N ASP A 132 33.87 -12.84 -8.12
CA ASP A 132 33.28 -14.13 -8.52
C ASP A 132 32.19 -14.56 -7.54
N PHE A 133 32.37 -14.31 -6.23
CA PHE A 133 31.32 -14.54 -5.24
C PHE A 133 30.07 -13.70 -5.53
N ILE A 134 30.22 -12.40 -5.75
CA ILE A 134 29.09 -11.49 -5.98
C ILE A 134 28.35 -11.90 -7.27
N ILE A 135 29.08 -12.19 -8.34
CA ILE A 135 28.48 -12.65 -9.60
C ILE A 135 27.77 -14.00 -9.38
N ALA A 136 28.40 -14.97 -8.73
CA ALA A 136 27.79 -16.27 -8.46
C ALA A 136 26.54 -16.15 -7.55
N HIS A 137 26.54 -15.21 -6.61
CA HIS A 137 25.38 -14.89 -5.78
C HIS A 137 24.20 -14.42 -6.63
N GLU A 138 24.41 -13.43 -7.51
CA GLU A 138 23.35 -12.94 -8.39
C GLU A 138 22.87 -13.99 -9.41
N LEU A 139 23.81 -14.77 -9.96
CA LEU A 139 23.48 -15.90 -10.83
C LEU A 139 22.65 -16.97 -10.10
N SER A 140 22.81 -17.12 -8.78
CA SER A 140 22.01 -18.04 -7.97
C SER A 140 20.54 -17.59 -7.92
N HIS A 141 20.28 -16.28 -7.78
CA HIS A 141 18.91 -15.73 -7.88
C HIS A 141 18.28 -16.03 -9.24
N VAL A 142 19.05 -15.90 -10.32
CA VAL A 142 18.60 -16.21 -11.69
C VAL A 142 18.29 -17.71 -11.83
N LYS A 143 19.22 -18.57 -11.41
CA LYS A 143 19.11 -20.03 -11.49
C LYS A 143 17.88 -20.56 -10.74
N ARG A 144 17.66 -20.06 -9.52
CA ARG A 144 16.55 -20.47 -8.65
C ARG A 144 15.23 -19.79 -8.96
N ARG A 145 15.22 -18.89 -9.95
CA ARG A 145 14.07 -18.11 -10.41
C ARG A 145 13.42 -17.31 -9.29
N HIS A 146 14.21 -16.74 -8.38
CA HIS A 146 13.69 -15.96 -7.25
C HIS A 146 12.85 -14.77 -7.73
N VAL A 147 13.26 -14.09 -8.81
CA VAL A 147 12.48 -13.00 -9.42
C VAL A 147 11.07 -13.46 -9.81
N TRP A 148 10.93 -14.66 -10.42
CA TRP A 148 9.63 -15.16 -10.86
C TRP A 148 8.78 -15.64 -9.69
N LYS A 149 9.40 -16.31 -8.71
CA LYS A 149 8.73 -16.69 -7.46
C LYS A 149 8.22 -15.47 -6.69
N ASN A 150 9.01 -14.39 -6.62
CA ASN A 150 8.61 -13.12 -6.00
C ASN A 150 7.40 -12.49 -6.68
N ILE A 151 7.31 -12.53 -8.02
CA ILE A 151 6.12 -12.07 -8.75
C ILE A 151 4.90 -12.94 -8.41
N LEU A 152 5.06 -14.26 -8.33
CA LEU A 152 3.94 -15.15 -7.97
C LEU A 152 3.40 -14.87 -6.56
N ILE A 153 4.28 -14.63 -5.59
CA ILE A 153 3.89 -14.39 -4.20
C ILE A 153 3.60 -12.91 -3.90
N MET A 154 3.43 -12.07 -4.91
CA MET A 154 3.23 -10.62 -4.75
C MET A 154 2.13 -10.28 -3.70
N PRO A 155 0.95 -10.92 -3.66
CA PRO A 155 -0.06 -10.58 -2.64
C PRO A 155 0.40 -10.87 -1.22
N ALA A 156 1.26 -11.87 -1.00
CA ALA A 156 1.85 -12.11 0.32
C ALA A 156 2.82 -11.01 0.77
N GLN A 157 3.18 -10.05 -0.10
CA GLN A 157 3.94 -8.85 0.30
C GLN A 157 3.12 -7.89 1.15
N PHE A 158 1.79 -7.92 1.06
CA PHE A 158 0.91 -7.12 1.92
C PHE A 158 0.82 -7.67 3.35
N ILE A 159 1.23 -8.93 3.55
CA ILE A 159 1.37 -9.50 4.89
C ILE A 159 2.75 -9.05 5.40
N PRO A 160 2.81 -8.26 6.48
CA PRO A 160 4.09 -7.90 7.09
C PRO A 160 4.92 -9.14 7.33
N PHE A 161 6.26 -9.03 7.34
CA PHE A 161 7.24 -10.09 7.60
C PHE A 161 7.25 -11.33 6.67
N LEU A 162 6.14 -11.76 6.05
CA LEU A 162 6.03 -13.06 5.38
C LEU A 162 6.85 -13.12 4.11
N SER A 163 6.62 -12.20 3.16
CA SER A 163 7.43 -12.12 1.94
C SER A 163 8.90 -11.82 2.26
N GLN A 164 9.16 -11.04 3.31
CA GLN A 164 10.52 -10.72 3.73
C GLN A 164 11.25 -11.93 4.32
N ALA A 165 10.55 -12.82 5.04
CA ALA A 165 11.12 -14.07 5.53
C ALA A 165 11.53 -15.01 4.38
N TYR A 166 10.73 -15.06 3.31
CA TYR A 166 11.11 -15.77 2.09
C TYR A 166 12.34 -15.14 1.44
N SER A 167 12.36 -13.82 1.24
CA SER A 167 13.49 -13.08 0.69
C SER A 167 14.79 -13.35 1.46
N ARG A 168 14.76 -13.20 2.79
CA ARG A 168 15.91 -13.48 3.67
C ARG A 168 16.42 -14.91 3.56
N SER A 169 15.52 -15.87 3.35
CA SER A 169 15.91 -17.28 3.18
C SER A 169 16.51 -17.56 1.81
N CYS A 170 16.11 -16.81 0.78
CA CYS A 170 16.74 -16.84 -0.54
C CYS A 170 18.19 -16.36 -0.46
N GLU A 171 18.46 -15.28 0.26
CA GLU A 171 19.83 -14.75 0.47
C GLU A 171 20.76 -15.82 1.03
N TYR A 172 20.36 -16.53 2.09
CA TYR A 172 21.16 -17.62 2.65
C TYR A 172 21.42 -18.75 1.67
N THR A 173 20.46 -19.06 0.80
CA THR A 173 20.66 -20.08 -0.24
C THR A 173 21.62 -19.58 -1.32
N CYS A 174 21.47 -18.33 -1.77
CA CYS A 174 22.36 -17.74 -2.78
C CYS A 174 23.79 -17.59 -2.24
N ASP A 175 23.96 -17.22 -0.98
CA ASP A 175 25.26 -17.19 -0.30
C ASP A 175 25.94 -18.57 -0.29
N ARG A 176 25.18 -19.62 0.02
CA ARG A 176 25.69 -21.01 0.03
C ARG A 176 26.01 -21.51 -1.38
N GLU A 177 25.12 -21.26 -2.34
CA GLU A 177 25.37 -21.62 -3.75
C GLU A 177 26.61 -20.90 -4.28
N ALA A 178 26.73 -19.59 -4.07
CA ALA A 178 27.87 -18.80 -4.49
C ALA A 178 29.17 -19.31 -3.86
N ALA A 179 29.21 -19.47 -2.53
CA ALA A 179 30.38 -19.99 -1.82
C ALA A 179 30.76 -21.41 -2.30
N TYR A 180 29.77 -22.25 -2.60
CA TYR A 180 29.98 -23.57 -3.19
C TYR A 180 30.55 -23.50 -4.60
N TYR A 181 30.08 -22.63 -5.48
CA TYR A 181 30.60 -22.57 -6.85
C TYR A 181 32.04 -22.02 -6.91
N ILE A 182 32.34 -20.99 -6.13
CA ILE A 182 33.69 -20.39 -6.13
C ILE A 182 34.71 -21.19 -5.31
N GLN A 183 34.26 -22.14 -4.46
CA GLN A 183 35.10 -22.97 -3.58
C GLN A 183 36.08 -22.16 -2.71
N ASN A 184 35.70 -20.94 -2.34
CA ASN A 184 36.54 -19.99 -1.59
C ASN A 184 35.71 -19.26 -0.53
N GLY A 185 35.60 -19.89 0.64
CA GLY A 185 34.80 -19.35 1.74
C GLY A 185 35.36 -18.05 2.32
N GLU A 186 36.68 -17.86 2.28
CA GLU A 186 37.34 -16.64 2.74
C GLU A 186 37.01 -15.44 1.84
N ALA A 187 37.04 -15.64 0.51
CA ALA A 187 36.59 -14.62 -0.44
C ALA A 187 35.10 -14.32 -0.29
N ALA A 188 34.26 -15.33 -0.03
CA ALA A 188 32.84 -15.13 0.23
C ALA A 188 32.57 -14.25 1.46
N LYS A 189 33.29 -14.51 2.57
CA LYS A 189 33.19 -13.68 3.78
C LYS A 189 33.65 -12.25 3.52
N ARG A 190 34.80 -12.07 2.86
CA ARG A 190 35.30 -10.74 2.49
C ARG A 190 34.35 -9.98 1.56
N ALA A 191 33.76 -10.65 0.58
CA ALA A 191 32.77 -10.05 -0.32
C ALA A 191 31.53 -9.53 0.44
N LEU A 192 31.03 -10.30 1.42
CA LEU A 192 29.95 -9.85 2.28
C LEU A 192 30.36 -8.69 3.20
N THR A 193 31.60 -8.66 3.70
CA THR A 193 32.13 -7.51 4.45
C THR A 193 32.23 -6.26 3.58
N ILE A 194 32.63 -6.40 2.32
CA ILE A 194 32.70 -5.29 1.35
C ILE A 194 31.31 -4.65 1.14
N LEU A 195 30.22 -5.43 1.11
CA LEU A 195 28.86 -4.88 1.03
C LEU A 195 28.52 -3.96 2.22
N GLY A 196 29.12 -4.20 3.39
CA GLY A 196 28.82 -3.45 4.61
C GLY A 196 29.62 -2.17 4.76
N ILE A 197 30.90 -2.17 4.37
CA ILE A 197 31.83 -1.06 4.66
C ILE A 197 32.61 -0.55 3.42
N GLY A 198 32.39 -1.14 2.26
CA GLY A 198 33.02 -0.77 1.00
C GLY A 198 34.38 -1.44 0.72
N LYS A 199 34.84 -1.29 -0.52
CA LYS A 199 36.00 -2.00 -1.09
C LYS A 199 37.36 -1.63 -0.49
N ASN A 200 37.45 -0.50 0.21
CA ASN A 200 38.70 -0.02 0.80
C ASN A 200 38.87 -0.47 2.26
N LEU A 201 37.82 -0.36 3.06
CA LEU A 201 37.87 -0.52 4.51
C LEU A 201 37.69 -1.96 4.98
N TYR A 202 37.19 -2.86 4.13
CA TYR A 202 36.86 -4.24 4.54
C TYR A 202 38.06 -5.03 5.10
N LYS A 203 39.29 -4.69 4.71
CA LYS A 203 40.52 -5.34 5.20
C LYS A 203 40.87 -4.95 6.64
N GLU A 204 40.36 -3.82 7.10
CA GLU A 204 40.61 -3.31 8.47
C GLU A 204 39.56 -3.83 9.47
N VAL A 205 38.50 -4.49 8.97
CA VAL A 205 37.44 -5.02 9.81
C VAL A 205 37.94 -6.23 10.59
N ASN A 206 37.89 -6.14 11.92
CA ASN A 206 38.03 -7.30 12.78
C ASN A 206 36.74 -8.14 12.67
N GLU A 207 36.87 -9.31 12.05
CA GLU A 207 35.73 -10.18 11.79
C GLU A 207 35.06 -10.68 13.07
N ASP A 208 35.84 -11.12 14.07
CA ASP A 208 35.30 -11.64 15.33
C ASP A 208 34.45 -10.59 16.04
N ALA A 209 34.98 -9.37 16.15
CA ALA A 209 34.25 -8.23 16.72
C ALA A 209 33.00 -7.87 15.90
N TYR A 210 33.06 -7.99 14.56
CA TYR A 210 31.91 -7.72 13.71
C TYR A 210 30.82 -8.79 13.85
N LEU A 211 31.19 -10.07 14.01
CA LEU A 211 30.27 -11.17 14.27
C LEU A 211 29.70 -11.12 15.70
N GLU A 212 30.49 -10.66 16.68
CA GLU A 212 30.03 -10.47 18.06
C GLU A 212 28.86 -9.48 18.16
N GLN A 213 28.75 -8.53 17.22
CA GLN A 213 27.60 -7.61 17.12
C GLN A 213 26.25 -8.33 17.03
N ILE A 214 26.22 -9.57 16.51
CA ILE A 214 25.01 -10.40 16.53
C ILE A 214 24.47 -10.52 17.95
N HIS A 215 25.36 -10.65 18.94
CA HIS A 215 24.99 -10.78 20.34
C HIS A 215 24.87 -9.44 21.06
N THR A 216 25.85 -8.54 20.91
CA THR A 216 25.95 -7.31 21.70
C THR A 216 24.88 -6.28 21.33
N GLU A 217 24.60 -6.13 20.03
CA GLU A 217 23.57 -5.21 19.49
C GLU A 217 22.16 -5.82 19.48
N SER A 218 21.99 -7.04 19.98
CA SER A 218 20.68 -7.70 20.04
C SER A 218 19.68 -6.95 20.93
N ASN A 219 18.67 -6.35 20.29
CA ASN A 219 17.53 -5.73 20.95
C ASN A 219 16.27 -5.82 20.06
N VAL A 220 15.11 -5.40 20.60
CA VAL A 220 13.83 -5.48 19.88
C VAL A 220 13.80 -4.65 18.59
N ALA A 221 14.47 -3.50 18.55
CA ALA A 221 14.49 -2.64 17.37
C ALA A 221 15.32 -3.26 16.25
N VAL A 222 16.50 -3.81 16.57
CA VAL A 222 17.36 -4.54 15.63
C VAL A 222 16.67 -5.82 15.13
N TRP A 223 15.99 -6.54 16.02
CA TRP A 223 15.20 -7.70 15.60
C TRP A 223 14.05 -7.31 14.67
N LEU A 224 13.29 -6.25 14.99
CA LEU A 224 12.16 -5.81 14.19
C LEU A 224 12.61 -5.28 12.82
N SER A 225 13.71 -4.52 12.76
CA SER A 225 14.26 -4.03 11.50
C SER A 225 14.71 -5.18 10.59
N GLU A 226 15.32 -6.23 11.15
CA GLU A 226 15.66 -7.45 10.42
C GLU A 226 14.40 -8.19 9.93
N VAL A 227 13.37 -8.30 10.76
CA VAL A 227 12.10 -8.97 10.41
C VAL A 227 11.38 -8.26 9.25
N LEU A 228 11.48 -6.94 9.16
CA LEU A 228 10.89 -6.12 8.10
C LEU A 228 11.81 -5.93 6.88
N SER A 229 13.09 -6.25 7.00
CA SER A 229 14.08 -6.18 5.91
C SER A 229 14.00 -7.37 4.96
N SER A 230 14.22 -7.10 3.67
CA SER A 230 14.35 -8.13 2.61
C SER A 230 15.65 -8.94 2.72
N HIS A 231 16.65 -8.41 3.42
CA HIS A 231 17.97 -9.03 3.58
C HIS A 231 18.27 -9.32 5.06
N PRO A 232 18.88 -10.49 5.38
CA PRO A 232 19.40 -10.75 6.71
C PRO A 232 20.56 -9.79 7.02
N LEU A 233 20.84 -9.60 8.32
CA LEU A 233 22.00 -8.82 8.75
C LEU A 233 23.30 -9.42 8.21
N LEU A 234 24.19 -8.56 7.70
CA LEU A 234 25.47 -8.96 7.10
C LEU A 234 26.32 -9.84 8.03
N PRO A 235 26.50 -9.55 9.34
CA PRO A 235 27.22 -10.45 10.24
C PRO A 235 26.65 -11.87 10.26
N LYS A 236 25.32 -12.02 10.23
CA LYS A 236 24.68 -13.35 10.20
C LYS A 236 24.93 -14.08 8.87
N ARG A 237 25.01 -13.35 7.75
CA ARG A 237 25.37 -13.94 6.44
C ARG A 237 26.83 -14.40 6.43
N ILE A 238 27.75 -13.58 6.92
CA ILE A 238 29.19 -13.90 7.04
C ILE A 238 29.38 -15.15 7.90
N GLN A 239 28.78 -15.19 9.10
CA GLN A 239 28.81 -16.37 9.98
C GLN A 239 28.21 -17.60 9.31
N ALA A 240 27.07 -17.45 8.61
CA ALA A 240 26.42 -18.58 7.93
C ALA A 240 27.27 -19.17 6.81
N VAL A 241 27.96 -18.32 6.01
CA VAL A 241 28.89 -18.75 4.97
C VAL A 241 30.12 -19.43 5.58
N GLY A 242 30.72 -18.84 6.62
CA GLY A 242 31.87 -19.44 7.29
C GLY A 242 31.56 -20.82 7.88
N ASN A 243 30.39 -20.96 8.52
CA ASN A 243 29.91 -22.23 9.05
C ASN A 243 29.58 -23.25 7.94
N PHE A 244 29.01 -22.80 6.82
CA PHE A 244 28.69 -23.67 5.68
C PHE A 244 29.95 -24.21 5.01
N MET A 245 30.95 -23.34 4.79
CA MET A 245 32.23 -23.70 4.18
C MET A 245 33.21 -24.36 5.16
N LYS A 246 32.85 -24.48 6.44
CA LYS A 246 33.67 -25.03 7.53
C LYS A 246 35.04 -24.36 7.64
N ILE A 247 35.04 -23.02 7.63
CA ILE A 247 36.26 -22.23 7.76
C ILE A 247 36.71 -22.24 9.22
N ASP A 248 37.93 -22.71 9.45
CA ASP A 248 38.53 -22.80 10.78
C ASP A 248 38.52 -21.43 11.48
N GLY A 249 38.14 -21.41 12.75
CA GLY A 249 38.11 -20.19 13.56
C GLY A 249 36.90 -19.28 13.33
N THR A 250 35.90 -19.67 12.52
CA THR A 250 34.65 -18.90 12.41
C THR A 250 33.87 -18.99 13.72
N PRO A 251 33.70 -17.88 14.47
CA PRO A 251 32.94 -17.88 15.72
C PRO A 251 31.44 -18.03 15.43
N THR A 252 30.70 -18.58 16.39
CA THR A 252 29.24 -18.70 16.29
C THR A 252 28.58 -17.92 17.42
N TYR A 253 28.08 -16.73 17.09
CA TYR A 253 27.30 -15.89 17.98
C TYR A 253 25.80 -16.08 17.76
N TYR A 254 25.05 -15.88 18.85
CA TYR A 254 23.59 -15.98 18.86
C TYR A 254 22.98 -14.69 19.41
N SER A 255 21.83 -14.31 18.86
CA SER A 255 21.10 -13.13 19.33
C SER A 255 20.62 -13.30 20.77
N ASN A 256 20.65 -12.22 21.54
CA ASN A 256 20.18 -12.19 22.92
C ASN A 256 18.64 -12.24 22.97
N SER A 257 18.10 -13.46 22.98
CA SER A 257 16.66 -13.72 22.94
C SER A 257 15.93 -13.12 24.15
N THR A 258 16.58 -13.04 25.31
CA THR A 258 16.00 -12.43 26.52
C THR A 258 15.78 -10.94 26.35
N LYS A 259 16.77 -10.19 25.83
CA LYS A 259 16.63 -8.75 25.54
C LYS A 259 15.52 -8.48 24.52
N ILE A 260 15.43 -9.32 23.48
CA ILE A 260 14.40 -9.20 22.45
C ILE A 260 13.02 -9.47 23.07
N ALA A 261 12.85 -10.55 23.83
CA ALA A 261 11.57 -10.91 24.45
C ALA A 261 11.08 -9.84 25.45
N LEU A 262 11.97 -9.32 26.29
CA LEU A 262 11.65 -8.21 27.19
C LEU A 262 11.23 -6.96 26.43
N GLY A 263 11.93 -6.62 25.34
CA GLY A 263 11.59 -5.48 24.50
C GLY A 263 10.24 -5.64 23.79
N ILE A 264 9.91 -6.83 23.29
CA ILE A 264 8.59 -7.14 22.70
C ILE A 264 7.50 -7.00 23.77
N GLY A 265 7.70 -7.56 24.96
CA GLY A 265 6.76 -7.44 26.07
C GLY A 265 6.50 -5.98 26.45
N ALA A 266 7.56 -5.17 26.55
CA ALA A 266 7.46 -3.75 26.81
C ALA A 266 6.71 -3.00 25.69
N PHE A 267 7.01 -3.30 24.42
CA PHE A 267 6.36 -2.67 23.26
C PHE A 267 4.86 -2.96 23.22
N ILE A 268 4.47 -4.24 23.42
CA ILE A 268 3.07 -4.65 23.48
C ILE A 268 2.38 -4.01 24.69
N GLY A 269 3.03 -3.99 25.85
CA GLY A 269 2.50 -3.38 27.07
C GLY A 269 2.23 -1.88 26.88
N ILE A 270 3.17 -1.13 26.30
CA ILE A 270 3.00 0.30 26.00
C ILE A 270 1.84 0.48 25.01
N PHE A 271 1.83 -0.28 23.91
CA PHE A 271 0.75 -0.17 22.92
C PHE A 271 -0.62 -0.46 23.54
N PHE A 272 -0.71 -1.47 24.40
CA PHE A 272 -1.94 -1.80 25.13
C PHE A 272 -2.38 -0.69 26.10
N VAL A 273 -1.45 -0.10 26.85
CA VAL A 273 -1.75 1.04 27.73
C VAL A 273 -2.20 2.26 26.92
N CYS A 274 -1.52 2.58 25.81
CA CYS A 274 -1.92 3.66 24.91
C CYS A 274 -3.31 3.41 24.31
N TYR A 275 -3.58 2.18 23.89
CA TYR A 275 -4.90 1.78 23.38
C TYR A 275 -5.99 1.95 24.43
N LEU A 276 -5.77 1.49 25.66
CA LEU A 276 -6.70 1.70 26.78
C LEU A 276 -6.86 3.18 27.14
N ALA A 277 -5.78 3.98 27.07
CA ALA A 277 -5.84 5.42 27.33
C ALA A 277 -6.67 6.15 26.26
N VAL A 278 -6.54 5.76 24.99
CA VAL A 278 -7.37 6.30 23.90
C VAL A 278 -8.85 5.94 24.11
N ILE A 279 -9.15 4.69 24.46
CA ILE A 279 -10.51 4.27 24.81
C ILE A 279 -11.02 5.08 26.01
N ALA A 280 -10.23 5.19 27.08
CA ALA A 280 -10.59 5.93 28.28
C ALA A 280 -10.87 7.41 27.96
N LEU A 281 -10.04 8.06 27.14
CA LEU A 281 -10.23 9.43 26.67
C LEU A 281 -11.52 9.60 25.85
N LEU A 282 -11.81 8.67 24.94
CA LEU A 282 -13.05 8.67 24.16
C LEU A 282 -14.28 8.45 25.06
N THR A 283 -14.21 7.51 26.00
CA THR A 283 -15.30 7.25 26.97
C THR A 283 -15.49 8.37 27.99
N ALA A 284 -14.42 9.03 28.45
CA ALA A 284 -14.51 10.19 29.33
C ALA A 284 -15.03 11.41 28.58
N GLY A 285 -14.60 11.62 27.32
CA GLY A 285 -15.15 12.65 26.45
C GLY A 285 -16.66 12.49 26.26
N THR A 286 -17.12 11.28 25.93
CA THR A 286 -18.56 10.97 25.82
C THR A 286 -19.30 11.12 27.15
N PHE A 287 -18.71 10.74 28.29
CA PHE A 287 -19.35 10.91 29.61
C PHE A 287 -19.41 12.38 30.05
N THR A 288 -18.37 13.18 29.81
CA THR A 288 -18.38 14.62 30.11
C THR A 288 -19.40 15.36 29.24
N TYR A 289 -19.48 15.01 27.95
CA TYR A 289 -20.53 15.45 27.06
C TYR A 289 -21.92 15.06 27.61
N ALA A 290 -22.14 13.79 27.93
CA ALA A 290 -23.40 13.31 28.50
C ALA A 290 -23.77 13.99 29.84
N SER A 291 -22.79 14.27 30.71
CA SER A 291 -23.01 14.93 32.00
C SER A 291 -23.36 16.42 31.91
N LEU A 292 -22.92 17.10 30.84
CA LEU A 292 -23.34 18.46 30.51
C LEU A 292 -24.82 18.48 30.05
N PHE A 293 -25.32 17.38 29.48
CA PHE A 293 -26.70 17.24 29.01
C PHE A 293 -27.63 16.47 29.99
N SER A 294 -27.11 15.79 31.00
CA SER A 294 -27.90 14.99 31.95
C SER A 294 -28.73 15.81 32.95
N GLY A 295 -28.59 17.14 32.97
CA GLY A 295 -29.34 18.03 33.86
C GLY A 295 -30.79 18.30 33.44
N SER A 296 -31.14 18.13 32.17
CA SER A 296 -32.49 18.40 31.65
C SER A 296 -33.18 17.18 31.04
N VAL A 297 -32.40 16.25 30.47
CA VAL A 297 -32.92 15.18 29.60
C VAL A 297 -33.51 13.99 30.35
N PHE A 298 -33.08 13.73 31.59
CA PHE A 298 -33.50 12.51 32.32
C PHE A 298 -34.92 12.56 32.88
N ASN A 299 -35.56 13.74 32.94
CA ASN A 299 -36.87 13.92 33.56
C ASN A 299 -38.05 13.76 32.58
N GLU A 300 -37.79 13.84 31.26
CA GLU A 300 -38.79 13.58 30.22
C GLU A 300 -38.86 12.10 29.81
N LEU A 301 -37.85 11.29 30.16
CA LEU A 301 -37.73 9.88 29.74
C LEU A 301 -38.46 8.88 30.67
N SER A 302 -39.19 9.34 31.68
CA SER A 302 -39.84 8.45 32.68
C SER A 302 -41.36 8.31 32.52
N SER A 303 -41.98 8.83 31.45
CA SER A 303 -43.43 8.75 31.24
C SER A 303 -43.83 8.02 29.95
N GLY A 304 -44.17 6.73 30.11
CA GLY A 304 -45.12 5.96 29.29
C GLY A 304 -44.64 5.51 27.91
N ASP A 305 -44.99 4.34 27.37
CA ASP A 305 -45.85 3.25 27.80
C ASP A 305 -45.53 2.02 26.92
N GLU A 306 -45.99 0.84 27.33
CA GLU A 306 -45.53 -0.50 26.93
C GLU A 306 -45.83 -0.99 25.48
N LEU A 307 -44.84 -1.71 24.91
CA LEU A 307 -44.92 -3.03 24.21
C LEU A 307 -45.72 -3.19 22.89
N SER A 308 -45.05 -3.48 21.75
CA SER A 308 -45.00 -4.84 21.14
C SER A 308 -44.45 -4.91 19.70
N SER A 309 -43.81 -6.06 19.44
CA SER A 309 -43.41 -6.71 18.18
C SER A 309 -42.21 -6.17 17.38
N GLU A 310 -41.10 -6.90 17.55
CA GLU A 310 -39.93 -7.00 16.68
C GLU A 310 -40.31 -7.60 15.32
N GLU A 311 -39.88 -6.96 14.22
CA GLU A 311 -39.28 -7.54 12.99
C GLU A 311 -39.24 -6.46 11.91
N ASP A 312 -38.21 -5.61 11.90
CA ASP A 312 -37.47 -5.37 10.65
C ASP A 312 -36.08 -4.79 10.92
N PHE A 313 -35.10 -5.53 10.43
CA PHE A 313 -33.67 -5.35 10.65
C PHE A 313 -33.14 -4.31 9.64
N LEU A 314 -33.26 -3.01 9.96
CA LEU A 314 -32.48 -1.88 9.41
C LEU A 314 -33.05 -0.53 9.91
N SER A 315 -32.63 -0.05 11.08
CA SER A 315 -32.72 1.39 11.39
C SER A 315 -31.76 1.74 12.54
N SER A 316 -30.50 1.99 12.18
CA SER A 316 -29.68 2.88 12.99
C SER A 316 -30.35 4.25 12.96
N ASP A 317 -30.94 4.63 14.08
CA ASP A 317 -31.67 5.88 14.33
C ASP A 317 -30.75 7.09 14.14
N TYR A 318 -30.49 7.44 12.88
CA TYR A 318 -30.25 8.81 12.47
C TYR A 318 -31.59 9.51 12.62
N SER A 319 -31.86 10.06 13.79
CA SER A 319 -32.92 11.03 13.98
C SER A 319 -32.55 12.29 13.17
N LEU A 320 -32.76 12.25 11.86
CA LEU A 320 -32.87 13.45 11.04
C LEU A 320 -34.04 14.22 11.63
N THR A 321 -33.79 15.41 12.15
CA THR A 321 -34.85 16.32 12.60
C THR A 321 -35.57 16.89 11.37
N LEU A 322 -36.35 16.04 10.70
CA LEU A 322 -37.16 16.43 9.56
C LEU A 322 -38.28 17.35 10.05
N THR A 323 -38.49 18.43 9.33
CA THR A 323 -39.66 19.26 9.53
C THR A 323 -40.88 18.55 8.94
N PRO A 324 -42.12 18.84 9.41
CA PRO A 324 -43.33 18.26 8.81
C PRO A 324 -43.41 18.50 7.30
N LEU A 325 -42.84 19.61 6.80
CA LEU A 325 -42.77 19.91 5.38
C LEU A 325 -41.77 18.99 4.65
N MET A 326 -40.58 18.75 5.21
CA MET A 326 -39.61 17.81 4.62
C MET A 326 -40.15 16.38 4.58
N GLU A 327 -40.79 15.94 5.66
CA GLU A 327 -41.41 14.61 5.73
C GLU A 327 -42.52 14.46 4.67
N ALA A 328 -43.38 15.47 4.54
CA ALA A 328 -44.44 15.47 3.53
C ALA A 328 -43.88 15.48 2.09
N VAL A 329 -42.80 16.23 1.83
CA VAL A 329 -42.12 16.28 0.53
C VAL A 329 -41.43 14.95 0.22
N SER A 330 -40.70 14.38 1.18
CA SER A 330 -40.02 13.07 1.05
C SER A 330 -41.00 11.94 0.76
N ASN A 331 -42.17 11.97 1.39
CA ASN A 331 -43.25 11.02 1.15
C ASN A 331 -44.07 11.28 -0.13
N GLY A 332 -43.84 12.42 -0.81
CA GLY A 332 -44.59 12.81 -2.01
C GLY A 332 -46.08 13.15 -1.74
N ASP A 333 -46.45 13.51 -0.51
CA ASP A 333 -47.85 13.84 -0.18
C ASP A 333 -48.19 15.29 -0.57
N ASP A 334 -48.54 15.47 -1.84
CA ASP A 334 -48.96 16.77 -2.42
C ASP A 334 -50.05 17.48 -1.60
N ARG A 335 -50.97 16.72 -1.02
CA ARG A 335 -52.08 17.28 -0.25
C ARG A 335 -51.55 17.87 1.05
N MET A 336 -50.73 17.13 1.77
CA MET A 336 -50.10 17.57 3.01
C MET A 336 -49.17 18.76 2.78
N VAL A 337 -48.34 18.73 1.73
CA VAL A 337 -47.45 19.85 1.38
C VAL A 337 -48.27 21.12 1.12
N ARG A 338 -49.36 21.04 0.35
CA ARG A 338 -50.22 22.21 0.08
C ARG A 338 -50.88 22.76 1.35
N GLU A 339 -51.31 21.88 2.25
CA GLU A 339 -51.89 22.23 3.54
C GLU A 339 -50.87 22.98 4.42
N LEU A 340 -49.67 22.39 4.62
CA LEU A 340 -48.59 22.97 5.42
C LEU A 340 -48.14 24.34 4.89
N LEU A 341 -47.99 24.48 3.58
CA LEU A 341 -47.65 25.75 2.95
C LEU A 341 -48.77 26.80 3.07
N SER A 342 -50.04 26.38 3.14
CA SER A 342 -51.16 27.31 3.37
C SER A 342 -51.25 27.81 4.81
N THR A 343 -50.72 27.02 5.76
CA THR A 343 -50.61 27.38 7.18
C THR A 343 -49.33 28.15 7.52
N GLY A 344 -48.48 28.41 6.52
CA GLY A 344 -47.27 29.23 6.69
C GLY A 344 -46.02 28.45 7.12
N ALA A 345 -45.90 27.18 6.75
CA ALA A 345 -44.66 26.42 6.97
C ALA A 345 -43.44 27.13 6.36
N GLU A 346 -42.33 27.14 7.10
CA GLU A 346 -41.07 27.75 6.66
C GLU A 346 -40.38 26.88 5.60
N LEU A 347 -40.10 27.46 4.43
CA LEU A 347 -39.53 26.75 3.27
C LEU A 347 -38.02 26.48 3.43
N GLU A 348 -37.33 27.31 4.21
CA GLU A 348 -35.88 27.31 4.37
C GLU A 348 -35.42 26.71 5.70
N GLU A 349 -36.32 26.09 6.47
CA GLU A 349 -35.90 25.24 7.58
C GLU A 349 -35.04 24.09 7.04
N THR A 350 -34.07 23.66 7.84
CA THR A 350 -33.12 22.61 7.49
C THR A 350 -33.08 21.51 8.53
N ASP A 351 -32.78 20.28 8.11
CA ASP A 351 -32.47 19.19 9.03
C ASP A 351 -31.01 19.27 9.54
N SER A 352 -30.53 18.20 10.18
CA SER A 352 -29.18 18.11 10.73
C SER A 352 -28.05 18.13 9.69
N GLU A 353 -28.36 17.94 8.41
CA GLU A 353 -27.40 17.99 7.29
C GLU A 353 -27.55 19.28 6.45
N ASN A 354 -28.20 20.29 7.02
CA ASN A 354 -28.58 21.53 6.33
C ASN A 354 -29.51 21.31 5.12
N THR A 355 -30.20 20.16 5.04
CA THR A 355 -31.07 19.81 3.91
C THR A 355 -32.42 20.51 4.04
N THR A 356 -32.81 21.28 3.01
CA THR A 356 -34.13 21.94 2.93
C THR A 356 -35.18 21.05 2.29
N ALA A 357 -36.46 21.41 2.42
CA ALA A 357 -37.54 20.72 1.72
C ALA A 357 -37.34 20.69 0.19
N LEU A 358 -36.70 21.72 -0.40
CA LEU A 358 -36.37 21.74 -1.82
C LEU A 358 -35.32 20.67 -2.18
N HIS A 359 -34.30 20.44 -1.35
CA HIS A 359 -33.33 19.36 -1.58
C HIS A 359 -34.00 17.98 -1.54
N TYR A 360 -34.91 17.73 -0.60
CA TYR A 360 -35.68 16.48 -0.57
C TYR A 360 -36.48 16.23 -1.87
N ALA A 361 -37.07 17.28 -2.46
CA ALA A 361 -37.74 17.18 -3.75
C ALA A 361 -36.77 16.89 -4.90
N ILE A 362 -35.56 17.47 -4.86
CA ILE A 362 -34.51 17.26 -5.87
C ILE A 362 -33.94 15.83 -5.78
N TYR A 363 -33.57 15.37 -4.58
CA TYR A 363 -33.07 14.01 -4.35
C TYR A 363 -34.11 12.94 -4.65
N GLY A 364 -35.39 13.24 -4.42
CA GLY A 364 -36.51 12.38 -4.80
C GLY A 364 -36.89 12.43 -6.28
N ASP A 365 -36.18 13.22 -7.11
CA ASP A 365 -36.51 13.45 -8.53
C ASP A 365 -37.99 13.83 -8.76
N ASN A 366 -38.54 14.64 -7.85
CA ASN A 366 -39.94 15.05 -7.89
C ASN A 366 -40.06 16.49 -8.41
N ILE A 367 -39.98 16.62 -9.74
CA ILE A 367 -40.03 17.92 -10.45
C ILE A 367 -41.29 18.71 -10.09
N THR A 368 -42.45 18.05 -9.99
CA THR A 368 -43.71 18.72 -9.63
C THR A 368 -43.70 19.28 -8.21
N MET A 369 -43.08 18.56 -7.27
CA MET A 369 -42.94 19.02 -5.90
C MET A 369 -41.91 20.15 -5.80
N ALA A 370 -40.79 20.06 -6.51
CA ALA A 370 -39.80 21.12 -6.59
C ALA A 370 -40.40 22.40 -7.19
N GLU A 371 -41.17 22.29 -8.28
CA GLU A 371 -41.89 23.42 -8.90
C GLU A 371 -42.88 24.05 -7.91
N LEU A 372 -43.64 23.24 -7.18
CA LEU A 372 -44.55 23.73 -6.15
C LEU A 372 -43.82 24.55 -5.07
N LEU A 373 -42.70 24.05 -4.56
CA LEU A 373 -41.90 24.75 -3.54
C LEU A 373 -41.29 26.05 -4.09
N LEU A 374 -40.74 26.03 -5.31
CA LEU A 374 -40.16 27.19 -5.98
C LEU A 374 -41.19 28.27 -6.28
N VAL A 375 -42.39 27.91 -6.75
CA VAL A 375 -43.52 28.84 -6.95
C VAL A 375 -43.97 29.48 -5.65
N ARG A 376 -43.79 28.78 -4.52
CA ARG A 376 -44.09 29.29 -3.17
C ARG A 376 -42.96 30.11 -2.57
N GLY A 377 -41.86 30.28 -3.29
CA GLY A 377 -40.75 31.16 -2.93
C GLY A 377 -39.57 30.47 -2.26
N ALA A 378 -39.45 29.14 -2.40
CA ALA A 378 -38.26 28.42 -1.94
C ALA A 378 -37.02 28.96 -2.68
N ASN A 379 -35.91 29.12 -1.97
CA ASN A 379 -34.67 29.64 -2.52
C ASN A 379 -34.00 28.59 -3.42
N PRO A 380 -33.85 28.85 -4.74
CA PRO A 380 -33.22 27.91 -5.66
C PRO A 380 -31.69 27.85 -5.50
N ASN A 381 -31.10 28.68 -4.65
CA ASN A 381 -29.66 28.72 -4.33
C ASN A 381 -29.37 28.15 -2.93
N THR A 382 -30.20 27.21 -2.46
CA THR A 382 -29.99 26.49 -1.21
C THR A 382 -28.79 25.55 -1.30
N VAL A 383 -28.15 25.29 -0.15
CA VAL A 383 -26.94 24.47 0.00
C VAL A 383 -27.13 23.58 1.21
N ASP A 384 -26.94 22.27 1.03
CA ASP A 384 -26.82 21.32 2.14
C ASP A 384 -25.34 20.98 2.41
N ASP A 385 -25.04 19.99 3.25
CA ASP A 385 -23.66 19.61 3.58
C ASP A 385 -22.87 19.03 2.39
N TYR A 386 -23.53 18.65 1.31
CA TYR A 386 -22.95 17.91 0.19
C TYR A 386 -22.96 18.69 -1.13
N THR A 387 -24.05 19.39 -1.44
CA THR A 387 -24.34 19.99 -2.74
C THR A 387 -25.05 21.34 -2.62
N ASN A 388 -25.24 22.03 -3.74
CA ASN A 388 -26.29 23.03 -3.87
C ASN A 388 -27.40 22.48 -4.78
N ALA A 389 -28.59 23.09 -4.74
CA ALA A 389 -29.75 22.60 -5.50
C ALA A 389 -29.44 22.29 -6.97
N LEU A 390 -28.63 23.12 -7.64
CA LEU A 390 -28.32 22.97 -9.05
C LEU A 390 -27.27 21.87 -9.30
N THR A 391 -26.27 21.72 -8.43
CA THR A 391 -25.29 20.63 -8.53
C THR A 391 -25.92 19.28 -8.19
N ALA A 392 -26.83 19.21 -7.20
CA ALA A 392 -27.62 18.02 -6.88
C ALA A 392 -28.42 17.48 -8.09
N ALA A 393 -29.08 18.37 -8.84
CA ALA A 393 -29.82 17.99 -10.05
C ALA A 393 -28.88 17.45 -11.15
N LEU A 394 -27.67 17.99 -11.26
CA LEU A 394 -26.70 17.58 -12.29
C LEU A 394 -25.95 16.29 -11.95
N GLU A 395 -25.71 15.98 -10.67
CA GLU A 395 -25.12 14.70 -10.25
C GLU A 395 -25.96 13.50 -10.71
N THR A 396 -27.29 13.66 -10.69
CA THR A 396 -28.26 12.67 -11.18
C THR A 396 -28.56 12.79 -12.67
N GLN A 397 -27.91 13.72 -13.38
CA GLN A 397 -28.13 14.05 -14.80
C GLN A 397 -29.59 14.45 -15.12
N ASN A 398 -30.27 15.07 -14.16
CA ASN A 398 -31.63 15.55 -14.32
C ASN A 398 -31.67 16.97 -14.88
N PHE A 399 -31.55 17.08 -16.21
CA PHE A 399 -31.53 18.36 -16.91
C PHE A 399 -32.87 19.11 -16.85
N GLU A 400 -33.99 18.40 -16.68
CA GLU A 400 -35.32 18.99 -16.51
C GLU A 400 -35.42 19.72 -15.16
N MET A 401 -34.99 19.07 -14.06
CA MET A 401 -34.89 19.70 -12.74
C MET A 401 -33.89 20.88 -12.74
N ALA A 402 -32.74 20.73 -13.40
CA ALA A 402 -31.76 21.82 -13.53
C ALA A 402 -32.34 23.02 -14.30
N SER A 403 -33.11 22.77 -15.36
CA SER A 403 -33.81 23.81 -16.13
C SER A 403 -34.88 24.51 -15.31
N LEU A 404 -35.64 23.77 -14.51
CA LEU A 404 -36.63 24.32 -13.57
C LEU A 404 -35.96 25.23 -12.52
N LEU A 405 -34.90 24.76 -11.87
CA LEU A 405 -34.15 25.53 -10.87
C LEU A 405 -33.56 26.82 -11.47
N TYR A 406 -32.97 26.73 -12.67
CA TYR A 406 -32.44 27.89 -13.39
C TYR A 406 -33.55 28.90 -13.73
N ALA A 407 -34.70 28.43 -14.22
CA ALA A 407 -35.86 29.29 -14.52
C ALA A 407 -36.37 30.05 -13.29
N HIS A 408 -36.18 29.50 -12.09
CA HIS A 408 -36.52 30.13 -10.82
C HIS A 408 -35.39 30.97 -10.19
N GLY A 409 -34.23 31.08 -10.83
CA GLY A 409 -33.14 31.96 -10.42
C GLY A 409 -31.97 31.27 -9.71
N ALA A 410 -31.78 29.97 -9.89
CA ALA A 410 -30.54 29.30 -9.47
C ALA A 410 -29.32 29.88 -10.22
N ASN A 411 -28.25 30.17 -9.50
CA ASN A 411 -27.02 30.73 -10.03
C ASN A 411 -26.06 29.59 -10.43
N PRO A 412 -25.79 29.39 -11.72
CA PRO A 412 -24.97 28.26 -12.17
C PRO A 412 -23.48 28.43 -11.86
N THR A 413 -23.03 29.63 -11.47
CA THR A 413 -21.65 29.87 -11.02
C THR A 413 -21.47 29.67 -9.52
N MET A 414 -22.54 29.42 -8.77
CA MET A 414 -22.45 29.18 -7.32
C MET A 414 -21.76 27.86 -7.06
N LYS A 415 -20.75 27.88 -6.18
CA LYS A 415 -20.01 26.67 -5.77
C LYS A 415 -20.73 25.99 -4.62
N ASP A 416 -20.80 24.67 -4.70
CA ASP A 416 -21.25 23.80 -3.61
C ASP A 416 -20.14 23.60 -2.54
N PRO A 417 -20.41 22.87 -1.44
CA PRO A 417 -19.42 22.60 -0.40
C PRO A 417 -18.19 21.82 -0.88
N GLN A 418 -18.30 21.09 -2.00
CA GLN A 418 -17.18 20.38 -2.63
C GLN A 418 -16.35 21.28 -3.56
N GLY A 419 -16.77 22.54 -3.74
CA GLY A 419 -16.06 23.55 -4.52
C GLY A 419 -16.37 23.53 -6.01
N TYR A 420 -17.37 22.76 -6.45
CA TYR A 420 -17.82 22.69 -7.84
C TYR A 420 -19.04 23.58 -8.06
N SER A 421 -19.05 24.28 -9.19
CA SER A 421 -20.24 24.94 -9.72
C SER A 421 -20.93 24.06 -10.77
N ALA A 422 -22.17 24.39 -11.14
CA ALA A 422 -22.86 23.69 -12.21
C ALA A 422 -22.14 23.80 -13.56
N LEU A 423 -21.46 24.93 -13.81
CA LEU A 423 -20.56 25.11 -14.96
C LEU A 423 -19.40 24.09 -14.91
N ASP A 424 -18.77 23.92 -13.75
CA ASP A 424 -17.66 22.97 -13.56
C ASP A 424 -18.12 21.52 -13.80
N MET A 425 -19.31 21.15 -13.31
CA MET A 425 -19.88 19.80 -13.50
C MET A 425 -20.13 19.46 -14.97
N LEU A 426 -20.57 20.44 -15.76
CA LEU A 426 -20.81 20.27 -17.20
C LEU A 426 -19.58 20.56 -18.08
N GLY A 427 -18.46 20.98 -17.48
CA GLY A 427 -17.23 21.29 -18.20
C GLY A 427 -17.36 22.50 -19.13
N VAL A 428 -18.24 23.44 -18.81
CA VAL A 428 -18.51 24.66 -19.61
C VAL A 428 -18.02 25.92 -18.90
N ASN A 429 -17.68 26.95 -19.68
CA ASN A 429 -17.09 28.18 -19.15
C ASN A 429 -18.03 29.40 -19.25
N SER A 430 -19.23 29.22 -19.82
CA SER A 430 -20.20 30.30 -20.02
C SER A 430 -21.60 29.86 -19.62
N GLU A 431 -22.40 30.82 -19.16
CA GLU A 431 -23.81 30.59 -18.85
C GLU A 431 -24.63 30.24 -20.11
N GLU A 432 -24.25 30.76 -21.28
CA GLU A 432 -24.86 30.42 -22.56
C GLU A 432 -24.68 28.93 -22.89
N ASP A 433 -23.46 28.40 -22.71
CA ASP A 433 -23.18 26.98 -22.90
C ASP A 433 -23.91 26.10 -21.88
N PHE A 434 -24.02 26.56 -20.63
CA PHE A 434 -24.80 25.90 -19.58
C PHE A 434 -26.27 25.76 -19.99
N ILE A 435 -26.92 26.85 -20.40
CA ILE A 435 -28.31 26.87 -20.86
C ILE A 435 -28.49 25.95 -22.07
N ASN A 436 -27.54 25.95 -23.00
CA ASN A 436 -27.60 25.09 -24.17
C ASN A 436 -27.54 23.60 -23.80
N ILE A 437 -26.78 23.20 -22.79
CA ILE A 437 -26.70 21.80 -22.37
C ILE A 437 -27.99 21.36 -21.68
N ILE A 438 -28.52 22.15 -20.75
CA ILE A 438 -29.71 21.75 -19.97
C ILE A 438 -31.01 21.77 -20.79
N ASN A 439 -31.07 22.52 -21.90
CA ASN A 439 -32.26 22.57 -22.78
C ASN A 439 -32.20 21.60 -23.98
N ASN A 440 -31.05 21.01 -24.28
CA ASN A 440 -30.87 20.13 -25.45
C ASN A 440 -30.72 18.64 -25.09
N ASN A 441 -30.76 18.29 -23.81
CA ASN A 441 -30.78 16.93 -23.28
C ASN A 441 -32.02 16.75 -22.41
#